data_AF-A0A8C5RXT8-F1
#
_entry.id   AF-A0A8C5RXT8-F1
#
_cell.length_a   1.000
_cell.length_b   1.000
_cell.length_c   1.000
_cell.angle_alpha   90.00
_cell.angle_beta   90.00
_cell.angle_gamma   90.00
#
_symmetry.space_group_name_H-M   'P 1'
#
loop_
_entity.id
_entity.type
_entity.pdbx_description
1 polymer ?
#
loop_
_entity_poly.entity_id
_entity_poly.type
_entity_poly.pdbx_seq_one_letter_code
_entity_poly.pdbx_strand_id
1 'polypeptide(L)'
;MFILVSCWQHTKVKDSVTDRMATTYSEAAVSVTITTMTDVLAFYIGIATSFPSIRSFCIYTGTAFIFCYIYNLTFLGAVLALNGRREKSNRHWLTFMKVFSEPQDSRGRMYNRCCTGGLYDETTGTEIEHPMNSFFRKYYGPFLMQSWTKVFVVVLYVTYLATSLLGCFALQEGIDLRNVATDDSYIIPYYNLEDQYLSTYGPRVMVIVTESTEYWNESVRTDLDNCMNVFENSHYVEKNFSESWLRIYENVAKNMSLDLNDHDVFITNLPALFRVDPNSQWNINISAKEIVASRFFIQTINVKNSLSEKNLLKQLRHFAKDCKISLMVYHPAFIHFDQYLVINQNTIQNVLIAAGAMLIISLLLIPSPVCSLWVTFTIGSVIVGVSGYMAFWHVNLDSISMINLVICIGFSVDYSAHISYAYVSNSKISAHEKAIDALFHLGYPVVQASASTLVGISVLSMAATYVFRTCFKIMFLVITFGTLHGLMFIPGKKQKLKFPPCQEDQIAHDVLMNCTLIRRNGQLKAVL
;
A
#
# COMPACT_ATOMS: atom_id res chain seq x y z
N MET A 1 14.98 -1.25 14.85
CA MET A 1 16.31 -1.70 15.34
C MET A 1 17.33 -0.57 15.35
N PHE A 2 17.65 0.08 14.21
CA PHE A 2 18.67 1.14 14.16
C PHE A 2 18.46 2.27 15.17
N ILE A 3 17.23 2.74 15.35
CA ILE A 3 16.89 3.77 16.34
C ILE A 3 17.24 3.32 17.76
N LEU A 4 16.88 2.08 18.10
CA LEU A 4 17.11 1.52 19.44
C LEU A 4 18.62 1.36 19.74
N VAL A 5 19.40 0.94 18.73
CA VAL A 5 20.87 0.94 18.81
C VAL A 5 21.42 2.36 18.95
N SER A 6 20.91 3.33 18.19
CA SER A 6 21.36 4.72 18.29
C SER A 6 21.14 5.30 19.70
N CYS A 7 19.96 5.07 20.29
CA CYS A 7 19.69 5.45 21.68
C CYS A 7 20.65 4.75 22.66
N TRP A 8 20.95 3.47 22.46
CA TRP A 8 21.93 2.74 23.27
C TRP A 8 23.32 3.40 23.25
N GLN A 9 23.79 3.84 22.08
CA GLN A 9 25.11 4.48 21.93
C GLN A 9 25.20 5.83 22.65
N HIS A 10 24.08 6.52 22.82
CA HIS A 10 24.00 7.77 23.59
C HIS A 10 23.96 7.57 25.10
N THR A 11 23.76 6.34 25.59
CA THR A 11 23.86 6.05 27.02
C THR A 11 25.32 6.00 27.49
N LYS A 12 25.55 6.27 28.78
CA LYS A 12 26.91 6.25 29.34
C LYS A 12 27.41 4.81 29.47
N VAL A 13 28.60 4.55 28.96
CA VAL A 13 29.15 3.18 28.84
C VAL A 13 29.42 2.55 30.21
N LYS A 14 29.75 3.36 31.22
CA LYS A 14 30.07 2.90 32.59
C LYS A 14 28.84 2.61 33.46
N ASP A 15 27.65 3.04 33.04
CA ASP A 15 26.43 2.81 33.81
C ASP A 15 26.09 1.31 33.85
N SER A 16 25.23 0.92 34.81
CA SER A 16 24.81 -0.48 34.88
C SER A 16 24.02 -0.85 33.62
N VAL A 17 24.15 -2.10 33.16
CA VAL A 17 23.42 -2.56 31.96
C VAL A 17 21.92 -2.37 32.14
N THR A 18 21.40 -2.56 33.36
CA THR A 18 19.99 -2.32 33.68
C THR A 18 19.58 -0.87 33.49
N ASP A 19 20.41 0.08 33.92
CA ASP A 19 20.12 1.51 33.76
C ASP A 19 20.21 1.93 32.29
N ARG A 20 21.26 1.48 31.57
CA ARG A 20 21.41 1.75 30.12
C ARG A 20 20.22 1.20 29.32
N MET A 21 19.77 -0.02 29.62
CA MET A 21 18.58 -0.60 28.98
C MET A 21 17.33 0.23 29.30
N ALA A 22 17.14 0.63 30.56
CA ALA A 22 15.99 1.43 30.98
C ALA A 22 15.94 2.77 30.23
N THR A 23 17.06 3.50 30.16
CA THR A 23 17.16 4.76 29.40
C THR A 23 16.92 4.55 27.90
N THR A 24 17.50 3.49 27.33
CA THR A 24 17.34 3.18 25.90
C THR A 24 15.87 2.91 25.56
N TYR A 25 15.16 2.10 26.37
CA TYR A 25 13.75 1.84 26.16
C TYR A 25 12.87 3.05 26.44
N SER A 26 13.16 3.86 27.47
CA SER A 26 12.34 5.06 27.74
C SER A 26 12.35 6.03 26.57
N GLU A 27 13.45 6.12 25.83
CA GLU A 27 13.58 7.01 24.67
C GLU A 27 13.08 6.36 23.37
N ALA A 28 13.45 5.10 23.09
CA ALA A 28 13.20 4.47 21.80
C ALA A 28 11.86 3.72 21.73
N ALA A 29 11.37 3.15 22.85
CA ALA A 29 10.25 2.20 22.82
C ALA A 29 8.97 2.86 22.29
N VAL A 30 8.62 4.05 22.78
CA VAL A 30 7.42 4.78 22.36
C VAL A 30 7.44 5.02 20.85
N SER A 31 8.58 5.44 20.31
CA SER A 31 8.77 5.62 18.87
C SER A 31 8.58 4.33 18.07
N VAL A 32 9.15 3.22 18.55
CA VAL A 32 9.02 1.90 17.90
C VAL A 32 7.59 1.36 18.00
N THR A 33 6.88 1.63 19.09
CA THR A 33 5.47 1.26 19.26
C THR A 33 4.56 2.06 18.33
N ILE A 34 4.82 3.37 18.17
CA ILE A 34 4.08 4.23 17.21
C ILE A 34 4.11 3.60 15.83
N THR A 35 5.31 3.36 15.30
CA THR A 35 5.53 2.83 13.95
C THR A 35 4.95 1.44 13.74
N THR A 36 5.17 0.54 14.70
CA THR A 36 4.57 -0.81 14.63
C THR A 36 3.05 -0.73 14.61
N MET A 37 2.44 0.05 15.51
CA MET A 37 0.99 0.10 15.60
C MET A 37 0.38 0.72 14.35
N THR A 38 1.03 1.75 13.78
CA THR A 38 0.62 2.33 12.52
C THR A 38 0.72 1.35 11.35
N ASP A 39 1.82 0.60 11.23
CA ASP A 39 1.99 -0.39 10.17
C ASP A 39 0.96 -1.51 10.28
N VAL A 40 0.81 -2.10 11.48
CA VAL A 40 -0.15 -3.18 11.73
C VAL A 40 -1.57 -2.74 11.38
N LEU A 41 -1.96 -1.52 11.77
CA LEU A 41 -3.28 -0.98 11.44
C LEU A 41 -3.42 -0.71 9.93
N ALA A 42 -2.40 -0.16 9.26
CA ALA A 42 -2.43 0.03 7.81
C ALA A 42 -2.61 -1.30 7.05
N PHE A 43 -1.89 -2.37 7.46
CA PHE A 43 -2.06 -3.70 6.88
C PHE A 43 -3.45 -4.28 7.15
N TYR A 44 -3.97 -4.17 8.37
CA TYR A 44 -5.31 -4.68 8.70
C TYR A 44 -6.44 -3.89 8.04
N ILE A 45 -6.28 -2.60 7.80
CA ILE A 45 -7.22 -1.82 6.96
C ILE A 45 -7.25 -2.38 5.53
N GLY A 46 -6.11 -2.85 5.01
CA GLY A 46 -6.03 -3.53 3.71
C GLY A 46 -6.85 -4.83 3.58
N ILE A 47 -7.32 -5.41 4.69
CA ILE A 47 -8.24 -6.57 4.67
C ILE A 47 -9.63 -6.19 4.11
N ALA A 48 -10.01 -4.91 4.18
CA ALA A 48 -11.29 -4.45 3.64
C ALA A 48 -11.35 -4.46 2.10
N THR A 49 -10.24 -4.79 1.42
CA THR A 49 -10.19 -4.89 -0.04
C THR A 49 -11.06 -6.03 -0.57
N SER A 50 -11.62 -5.85 -1.75
CA SER A 50 -12.43 -6.86 -2.44
C SER A 50 -11.62 -8.03 -3.03
N PHE A 51 -10.28 -7.95 -3.02
CA PHE A 51 -9.39 -8.93 -3.66
C PHE A 51 -8.85 -9.95 -2.64
N PRO A 52 -9.19 -11.25 -2.75
CA PRO A 52 -8.78 -12.25 -1.76
C PRO A 52 -7.26 -12.40 -1.59
N SER A 53 -6.49 -12.35 -2.69
CA SER A 53 -5.02 -12.43 -2.64
C SER A 53 -4.41 -11.30 -1.79
N ILE A 54 -4.97 -10.10 -1.91
CA ILE A 54 -4.56 -8.92 -1.15
C ILE A 54 -4.92 -9.09 0.33
N ARG A 55 -6.13 -9.59 0.63
CA ARG A 55 -6.56 -9.88 2.01
C ARG A 55 -5.61 -10.85 2.71
N SER A 56 -5.23 -11.94 2.04
CA SER A 56 -4.24 -12.89 2.58
C SER A 56 -2.90 -12.22 2.82
N PHE A 57 -2.37 -11.48 1.84
CA PHE A 57 -1.11 -10.75 1.98
C PHE A 57 -1.09 -9.80 3.18
N CYS A 58 -2.17 -9.02 3.35
CA CYS A 58 -2.36 -8.11 4.48
C CYS A 58 -2.40 -8.83 5.84
N ILE A 59 -3.11 -9.96 5.93
CA ILE A 59 -3.18 -10.76 7.17
C ILE A 59 -1.80 -11.30 7.54
N TYR A 60 -1.08 -11.90 6.59
CA TYR A 60 0.25 -12.45 6.84
C TYR A 60 1.22 -11.35 7.26
N THR A 61 1.25 -10.24 6.54
CA THR A 61 2.21 -9.16 6.78
C THR A 61 1.91 -8.41 8.08
N GLY A 62 0.64 -8.05 8.32
CA GLY A 62 0.23 -7.41 9.58
C GLY A 62 0.55 -8.29 10.80
N THR A 63 0.28 -9.59 10.71
CA THR A 63 0.65 -10.55 11.77
C THR A 63 2.17 -10.65 11.94
N ALA A 64 2.94 -10.68 10.84
CA ALA A 64 4.39 -10.71 10.89
C ALA A 64 4.98 -9.46 11.57
N PHE A 65 4.39 -8.27 11.37
CA PHE A 65 4.82 -7.05 12.06
C PHE A 65 4.56 -7.09 13.57
N ILE A 66 3.46 -7.69 14.02
CA ILE A 66 3.21 -7.92 15.46
C ILE A 66 4.31 -8.80 16.06
N PHE A 67 4.65 -9.92 15.40
CA PHE A 67 5.75 -10.76 15.85
C PHE A 67 7.08 -9.99 15.81
N CYS A 68 7.38 -9.28 14.73
CA CYS A 68 8.58 -8.47 14.59
C CYS A 68 8.75 -7.49 15.76
N TYR A 69 7.67 -6.84 16.19
CA TYR A 69 7.68 -5.95 17.36
C TYR A 69 7.98 -6.67 18.66
N ILE A 70 7.34 -7.82 18.91
CA ILE A 70 7.62 -8.64 20.09
C ILE A 70 9.09 -9.06 20.11
N TYR A 71 9.63 -9.53 18.97
CA TYR A 71 11.05 -9.91 18.85
C TYR A 71 11.99 -8.72 19.01
N ASN A 72 11.63 -7.54 18.51
CA ASN A 72 12.42 -6.32 18.65
C ASN A 72 12.48 -5.85 20.12
N LEU A 73 11.37 -5.94 20.86
CA LEU A 73 11.39 -5.58 22.28
C LEU A 73 12.01 -6.65 23.18
N THR A 74 11.86 -7.93 22.88
CA THR A 74 12.34 -9.03 23.76
C THR A 74 13.70 -9.57 23.33
N PHE A 75 13.78 -10.18 22.16
CA PHE A 75 14.98 -10.86 21.67
C PHE A 75 16.12 -9.88 21.40
N LEU A 76 15.87 -8.80 20.65
CA LEU A 76 16.91 -7.78 20.41
C LEU A 76 17.30 -7.09 21.73
N GLY A 77 16.35 -6.87 22.63
CA GLY A 77 16.60 -6.38 23.99
C GLY A 77 17.59 -7.24 24.76
N ALA A 78 17.39 -8.56 24.74
CA ALA A 78 18.30 -9.52 25.37
C ALA A 78 19.69 -9.48 24.73
N VAL A 79 19.77 -9.40 23.39
CA VAL A 79 21.05 -9.28 22.67
C VAL A 79 21.78 -7.98 23.04
N LEU A 80 21.06 -6.86 23.17
CA LEU A 80 21.64 -5.59 23.62
C LEU A 80 22.15 -5.66 25.06
N ALA A 81 21.39 -6.30 25.97
CA ALA A 81 21.85 -6.51 27.34
C ALA A 81 23.12 -7.36 27.39
N LEU A 82 23.24 -8.41 26.56
CA LEU A 82 24.46 -9.21 26.43
C LEU A 82 25.61 -8.39 25.85
N ASN A 83 25.35 -7.56 24.83
CA ASN A 83 26.34 -6.66 24.27
C ASN A 83 26.82 -5.62 25.30
N GLY A 84 25.93 -5.08 26.14
CA GLY A 84 26.30 -4.19 27.25
C GLY A 84 27.18 -4.86 28.30
N ARG A 85 26.94 -6.15 28.61
CA ARG A 85 27.83 -6.93 29.49
C ARG A 85 29.21 -7.15 28.87
N ARG A 86 29.26 -7.36 27.55
CA ARG A 86 30.51 -7.45 26.78
C ARG A 86 31.29 -6.14 26.83
N GLU A 87 30.63 -5.00 26.58
CA GLU A 87 31.21 -3.65 26.66
C GLU A 87 31.74 -3.35 28.06
N LYS A 88 30.93 -3.60 29.11
CA LYS A 88 31.36 -3.43 30.50
C LYS A 88 32.59 -4.28 30.86
N SER A 89 32.74 -5.44 30.22
CA SER A 89 33.88 -6.33 30.44
C SER A 89 35.09 -6.00 29.56
N ASN A 90 35.03 -4.94 28.74
CA ASN A 90 36.03 -4.55 27.75
C ASN A 90 36.48 -5.73 26.86
N ARG A 91 35.50 -6.43 26.29
CA ARG A 91 35.74 -7.60 25.42
C ARG A 91 35.59 -7.26 23.95
N HIS A 92 36.40 -7.89 23.10
CA HIS A 92 36.31 -7.74 21.64
C HIS A 92 34.93 -8.17 21.11
N TRP A 93 34.40 -7.47 20.11
CA TRP A 93 33.06 -7.74 19.57
C TRP A 93 32.94 -9.11 18.87
N LEU A 94 33.98 -9.54 18.15
CA LEU A 94 34.03 -10.85 17.48
C LEU A 94 34.56 -12.00 18.35
N THR A 95 35.73 -11.86 19.00
CA THR A 95 36.39 -12.96 19.72
C THR A 95 35.98 -13.08 21.19
N PHE A 96 35.24 -12.11 21.74
CA PHE A 96 34.82 -12.05 23.15
C PHE A 96 35.96 -12.09 24.19
N MET A 97 37.22 -12.00 23.74
CA MET A 97 38.39 -11.93 24.61
C MET A 97 38.53 -10.52 25.20
N LYS A 98 39.04 -10.42 26.43
CA LYS A 98 39.36 -9.12 27.04
C LYS A 98 40.43 -8.41 26.21
N VAL A 99 40.24 -7.13 25.99
CA VAL A 99 41.18 -6.28 25.25
C VAL A 99 41.74 -5.20 26.16
N PHE A 100 42.87 -4.62 25.76
CA PHE A 100 43.47 -3.51 26.49
C PHE A 100 42.55 -2.28 26.44
N SER A 101 42.49 -1.55 27.54
CA SER A 101 41.61 -0.38 27.71
C SER A 101 42.14 0.86 26.99
N GLU A 102 43.44 0.93 26.74
CA GLU A 102 44.10 2.08 26.13
C GLU A 102 44.47 1.80 24.66
N PRO A 103 44.35 2.80 23.77
CA PRO A 103 44.81 2.69 22.39
C PRO A 103 46.32 2.42 22.37
N GLN A 104 46.77 1.39 21.64
CA GLN A 104 48.20 1.19 21.39
C GLN A 104 48.61 2.03 20.18
N ASP A 105 49.23 3.19 20.42
CA ASP A 105 49.74 4.09 19.36
C ASP A 105 50.70 3.38 18.40
N SER A 106 51.39 2.34 18.88
CA SER A 106 52.34 1.53 18.11
C SER A 106 51.71 0.60 17.06
N ARG A 107 50.41 0.26 17.16
CA ARG A 107 49.75 -0.72 16.27
C ARG A 107 48.84 -0.11 15.20
N GLY A 108 48.80 1.23 15.14
CA GLY A 108 48.07 1.98 14.13
C GLY A 108 46.56 2.10 14.37
N ARG A 109 45.95 3.09 13.70
CA ARG A 109 44.57 3.55 13.93
C ARG A 109 43.51 2.48 13.63
N MET A 110 43.80 1.52 12.75
CA MET A 110 42.87 0.44 12.37
C MET A 110 42.84 -0.69 13.40
N TYR A 111 43.98 -1.01 14.01
CA TYR A 111 44.06 -1.96 15.12
C TYR A 111 43.29 -1.44 16.34
N ASN A 112 43.47 -0.16 16.70
CA ASN A 112 42.75 0.48 17.81
C ASN A 112 41.25 0.65 17.56
N ARG A 113 40.78 0.55 16.31
CA ARG A 113 39.34 0.58 15.97
C ARG A 113 38.72 -0.82 15.97
N CYS A 114 39.50 -1.85 15.65
CA CYS A 114 39.06 -3.24 15.60
C CYS A 114 39.14 -3.92 16.98
N CYS A 115 40.22 -3.65 17.71
CA CYS A 115 40.64 -4.39 18.89
C CYS A 115 40.64 -3.53 20.16
N THR A 116 39.52 -2.90 20.47
CA THR A 116 39.29 -2.20 21.74
C THR A 116 37.84 -2.43 22.14
N GLY A 117 37.60 -2.97 23.34
CA GLY A 117 36.26 -3.30 23.80
C GLY A 117 35.49 -2.05 24.25
N GLY A 118 34.89 -1.36 23.28
CA GLY A 118 34.05 -0.19 23.53
C GLY A 118 34.87 1.05 23.86
N LEU A 119 35.44 1.69 22.83
CA LEU A 119 35.95 3.06 23.00
C LEU A 119 34.79 3.97 23.37
N TYR A 120 34.96 4.71 24.45
CA TYR A 120 34.03 5.73 24.91
C TYR A 120 34.77 7.07 24.96
N ASP A 121 34.04 8.16 24.76
CA ASP A 121 34.56 9.50 24.94
C ASP A 121 34.65 9.79 26.44
N GLU A 122 35.85 10.13 26.94
CA GLU A 122 36.06 10.40 28.37
C GLU A 122 35.32 11.66 28.85
N THR A 123 35.01 12.59 27.94
CA THR A 123 34.34 13.86 28.28
C THR A 123 32.84 13.69 28.47
N THR A 124 32.19 12.89 27.64
CA THR A 124 30.74 12.65 27.70
C THR A 124 30.39 11.36 28.45
N GLY A 125 31.32 10.41 28.53
CA GLY A 125 31.12 9.06 29.06
C GLY A 125 30.31 8.14 28.13
N THR A 126 29.96 8.60 26.93
CA THR A 126 29.17 7.86 25.92
C THR A 126 30.08 7.16 24.91
N GLU A 127 29.54 6.31 24.05
CA GLU A 127 30.30 5.81 22.90
C GLU A 127 30.76 6.98 22.02
N ILE A 128 31.88 6.78 21.30
CA ILE A 128 32.40 7.80 20.38
C ILE A 128 31.35 8.12 19.32
N GLU A 129 31.04 9.41 19.17
CA GLU A 129 30.07 9.89 18.20
C GLU A 129 30.41 9.39 16.78
N HIS A 130 29.45 8.74 16.13
CA HIS A 130 29.60 8.36 14.74
C HIS A 130 29.77 9.61 13.86
N PRO A 131 30.70 9.64 12.88
CA PRO A 131 30.93 10.81 12.04
C PRO A 131 29.67 11.35 11.36
N MET A 132 28.73 10.46 11.02
CA MET A 132 27.46 10.85 10.41
C MET A 132 26.54 11.62 11.37
N ASN A 133 26.53 11.28 12.67
CA ASN A 133 25.76 12.04 13.66
C ASN A 133 26.35 13.45 13.77
N SER A 134 27.68 13.56 13.83
CA SER A 134 28.37 14.85 13.81
C SER A 134 28.08 15.67 12.54
N PHE A 135 27.95 15.01 11.38
CA PHE A 135 27.53 15.64 10.12
C PHE A 135 26.14 16.27 10.22
N PHE A 136 25.16 15.54 10.78
CA PHE A 136 23.81 16.06 10.99
C PHE A 136 23.78 17.28 11.92
N ARG A 137 24.60 17.27 12.99
CA ARG A 137 24.67 18.37 13.95
C ARG A 137 25.43 19.59 13.44
N LYS A 138 26.58 19.41 12.80
CA LYS A 138 27.50 20.51 12.44
C LYS A 138 27.22 21.10 11.06
N TYR A 139 26.80 20.28 10.09
CA TYR A 139 26.67 20.72 8.71
C TYR A 139 25.21 20.73 8.26
N TYR A 140 24.55 19.57 8.25
CA TYR A 140 23.21 19.44 7.65
C TYR A 140 22.12 20.22 8.40
N GLY A 141 22.05 20.09 9.73
CA GLY A 141 21.06 20.79 10.56
C GLY A 141 21.14 22.31 10.43
N PRO A 142 22.30 22.95 10.69
CA PRO A 142 22.47 24.39 10.51
C PRO A 142 22.21 24.85 9.06
N PHE A 143 22.65 24.09 8.06
CA PHE A 143 22.40 24.39 6.64
C PHE A 143 20.90 24.42 6.32
N LEU A 144 20.14 23.42 6.77
CA LEU A 144 18.69 23.35 6.57
C LEU A 144 17.95 24.47 7.31
N MET A 145 18.52 24.96 8.42
CA MET A 145 17.92 26.02 9.21
C MET A 145 18.16 27.43 8.67
N GLN A 146 19.09 27.61 7.73
CA GLN A 146 19.39 28.91 7.11
C GLN A 146 18.19 29.43 6.30
N SER A 147 17.95 30.75 6.35
CA SER A 147 16.75 31.36 5.74
C SER A 147 16.66 31.13 4.22
N TRP A 148 17.78 31.18 3.51
CA TRP A 148 17.83 30.93 2.06
C TRP A 148 17.49 29.47 1.73
N THR A 149 18.09 28.52 2.45
CA THR A 149 17.82 27.09 2.31
C THR A 149 16.35 26.77 2.56
N LYS A 150 15.72 27.41 3.55
CA LYS A 150 14.28 27.26 3.80
C LYS A 150 13.41 27.70 2.62
N VAL A 151 13.73 28.83 2.00
CA VAL A 151 13.03 29.29 0.79
C VAL A 151 13.21 28.28 -0.34
N PHE A 152 14.45 27.81 -0.56
CA PHE A 152 14.74 26.79 -1.56
C PHE A 152 13.95 25.49 -1.32
N VAL A 153 13.90 25.00 -0.08
CA VAL A 153 13.15 23.78 0.30
C VAL A 153 11.65 23.95 0.05
N VAL A 154 11.09 25.14 0.31
CA VAL A 154 9.67 25.43 0.01
C VAL A 154 9.41 25.46 -1.50
N VAL A 155 10.29 26.09 -2.28
CA VAL A 155 10.17 26.09 -3.75
C VAL A 155 10.24 24.66 -4.29
N LEU A 156 11.22 23.87 -3.84
CA LEU A 156 11.35 22.47 -4.23
C LEU A 156 10.11 21.65 -3.87
N TYR A 157 9.53 21.88 -2.69
CA TYR A 157 8.29 21.23 -2.25
C TYR A 157 7.10 21.58 -3.15
N VAL A 158 6.95 22.87 -3.50
CA VAL A 158 5.88 23.33 -4.39
C VAL A 158 6.04 22.74 -5.80
N THR A 159 7.26 22.69 -6.33
CA THR A 159 7.54 22.04 -7.63
C THR A 159 7.25 20.54 -7.58
N TYR A 160 7.66 19.85 -6.51
CA TYR A 160 7.32 18.44 -6.29
C TYR A 160 5.79 18.25 -6.27
N LEU A 161 5.05 19.06 -5.53
CA LEU A 161 3.60 18.91 -5.44
C LEU A 161 2.91 19.22 -6.78
N ALA A 162 3.34 20.25 -7.50
CA ALA A 162 2.79 20.59 -8.82
C ALA A 162 3.02 19.47 -9.84
N THR A 163 4.25 18.95 -9.93
CA THR A 163 4.57 17.81 -10.82
C THR A 163 3.80 16.55 -10.44
N SER A 164 3.66 16.28 -9.14
CA SER A 164 2.87 15.15 -8.63
C SER A 164 1.40 15.26 -9.03
N LEU A 165 0.79 16.43 -8.86
CA LEU A 165 -0.60 16.65 -9.25
C LEU A 165 -0.81 16.49 -10.77
N LEU A 166 0.10 17.02 -11.59
CA LEU A 166 0.08 16.79 -13.04
C LEU A 166 0.19 15.30 -13.39
N GLY A 167 1.05 14.56 -12.70
CA GLY A 167 1.17 13.11 -12.86
C GLY A 167 -0.11 12.37 -12.49
N CYS A 168 -0.81 12.77 -11.41
CA CYS A 168 -2.08 12.17 -11.01
C CYS A 168 -3.16 12.29 -12.10
N PHE A 169 -3.19 13.41 -12.85
CA PHE A 169 -4.10 13.56 -13.99
C PHE A 169 -3.71 12.73 -15.21
N ALA A 170 -2.44 12.31 -15.31
CA ALA A 170 -1.91 11.48 -16.39
C ALA A 170 -1.91 9.97 -16.06
N LEU A 171 -2.33 9.59 -14.86
CA LEU A 171 -2.30 8.21 -14.38
C LEU A 171 -3.31 7.35 -15.15
N GLN A 172 -2.81 6.26 -15.76
CA GLN A 172 -3.65 5.32 -16.51
C GLN A 172 -4.25 4.27 -15.57
N GLU A 173 -5.49 3.87 -15.83
CA GLU A 173 -6.21 2.88 -15.03
C GLU A 173 -6.23 1.50 -15.71
N GLY A 174 -6.10 0.45 -14.89
CA GLY A 174 -6.28 -0.93 -15.31
C GLY A 174 -4.98 -1.72 -15.46
N ILE A 175 -5.13 -3.04 -15.38
CA ILE A 175 -4.05 -4.01 -15.54
C ILE A 175 -4.05 -4.50 -16.99
N ASP A 176 -2.90 -4.43 -17.63
CA ASP A 176 -2.70 -5.13 -18.89
C ASP A 176 -2.50 -6.62 -18.59
N LEU A 177 -3.30 -7.49 -19.19
CA LEU A 177 -3.22 -8.93 -18.95
C LEU A 177 -1.85 -9.51 -19.34
N ARG A 178 -1.18 -8.89 -20.33
CA ARG A 178 0.20 -9.24 -20.72
C ARG A 178 1.19 -9.14 -19.57
N ASN A 179 0.98 -8.16 -18.70
CA ASN A 179 1.87 -7.89 -17.57
C ASN A 179 1.75 -8.94 -16.45
N VAL A 180 0.71 -9.78 -16.45
CA VAL A 180 0.59 -10.86 -15.46
C VAL A 180 1.54 -12.03 -15.80
N ALA A 181 1.87 -12.20 -17.08
CA ALA A 181 2.79 -13.22 -17.52
C ALA A 181 4.26 -12.83 -17.24
N THR A 182 5.13 -13.84 -17.24
CA THR A 182 6.59 -13.63 -17.28
C THR A 182 7.01 -13.06 -18.63
N ASP A 183 8.10 -12.28 -18.67
CA ASP A 183 8.57 -11.58 -19.88
C ASP A 183 8.81 -12.51 -21.09
N ASP A 184 9.24 -13.75 -20.85
CA ASP A 184 9.51 -14.74 -21.91
C ASP A 184 8.26 -15.55 -22.32
N SER A 185 7.09 -15.23 -21.78
CA SER A 185 5.86 -15.98 -22.05
C SER A 185 5.37 -15.74 -23.48
N TYR A 186 4.91 -16.81 -24.13
CA TYR A 186 4.25 -16.75 -25.44
C TYR A 186 2.98 -15.89 -25.46
N ILE A 187 2.41 -15.61 -24.29
CA ILE A 187 1.20 -14.81 -24.11
C ILE A 187 1.42 -13.36 -24.57
N ILE A 188 2.60 -12.78 -24.31
CA ILE A 188 2.92 -11.40 -24.68
C ILE A 188 2.91 -11.22 -26.22
N PRO A 189 3.65 -12.01 -27.03
CA PRO A 189 3.58 -11.86 -28.48
C PRO A 189 2.20 -12.22 -29.04
N TYR A 190 1.47 -13.17 -28.44
CA TYR A 190 0.08 -13.46 -28.84
C TYR A 190 -0.81 -12.22 -28.72
N TYR A 191 -0.87 -11.60 -27.53
CA TYR A 191 -1.72 -10.41 -27.31
C TYR A 191 -1.25 -9.20 -28.12
N ASN A 192 0.06 -9.05 -28.37
CA ASN A 192 0.56 -7.99 -29.25
C ASN A 192 0.06 -8.16 -30.70
N LEU A 193 0.03 -9.40 -31.21
CA LEU A 193 -0.53 -9.70 -32.54
C LEU A 193 -2.04 -9.51 -32.55
N GLU A 194 -2.73 -9.92 -31.49
CA GLU A 194 -4.18 -9.74 -31.34
C GLU A 194 -4.55 -8.25 -31.33
N ASP A 195 -3.84 -7.42 -30.56
CA ASP A 195 -4.05 -5.96 -30.54
C ASP A 195 -3.75 -5.32 -31.91
N GLN A 196 -2.68 -5.75 -32.59
CA GLN A 196 -2.25 -5.15 -33.85
C GLN A 196 -3.15 -5.54 -35.02
N TYR A 197 -3.54 -6.81 -35.12
CA TYR A 197 -4.22 -7.37 -36.30
C TYR A 197 -5.68 -7.75 -36.06
N LEU A 198 -6.08 -8.04 -34.82
CA LEU A 198 -7.39 -8.59 -34.48
C LEU A 198 -8.22 -7.70 -33.53
N SER A 199 -7.81 -6.45 -33.27
CA SER A 199 -8.51 -5.52 -32.36
C SER A 199 -9.79 -4.88 -32.91
N THR A 200 -10.27 -5.32 -34.08
CA THR A 200 -11.51 -4.80 -34.67
C THR A 200 -12.74 -5.27 -33.88
N TYR A 201 -12.73 -6.54 -33.46
CA TYR A 201 -13.81 -7.17 -32.72
C TYR A 201 -13.37 -7.38 -31.28
N GLY A 202 -14.26 -7.04 -30.34
CA GLY A 202 -14.07 -7.32 -28.93
C GLY A 202 -14.59 -8.71 -28.54
N PRO A 203 -14.72 -8.98 -27.23
CA PRO A 203 -15.27 -10.25 -26.74
C PRO A 203 -16.70 -10.49 -27.24
N ARG A 204 -17.00 -11.73 -27.61
CA ARG A 204 -18.34 -12.14 -28.01
C ARG A 204 -19.19 -12.42 -26.79
N VAL A 205 -20.08 -11.50 -26.47
CA VAL A 205 -20.80 -11.49 -25.19
C VAL A 205 -22.06 -12.33 -25.26
N MET A 206 -22.35 -13.08 -24.19
CA MET A 206 -23.54 -13.89 -24.02
C MET A 206 -24.63 -13.07 -23.32
N VAL A 207 -25.83 -13.02 -23.89
CA VAL A 207 -27.04 -12.48 -23.25
C VAL A 207 -27.90 -13.68 -22.86
N ILE A 208 -27.94 -13.99 -21.57
CA ILE A 208 -28.53 -15.21 -21.01
C ILE A 208 -29.89 -14.86 -20.41
N VAL A 209 -30.91 -15.61 -20.77
CA VAL A 209 -32.21 -15.60 -20.09
C VAL A 209 -32.12 -16.57 -18.91
N THR A 210 -32.17 -16.03 -17.69
CA THR A 210 -31.86 -16.80 -16.47
C THR A 210 -33.05 -17.58 -15.92
N GLU A 211 -34.26 -17.27 -16.37
CA GLU A 211 -35.51 -17.82 -15.85
C GLU A 211 -36.28 -18.56 -16.95
N SER A 212 -37.06 -19.57 -16.52
CA SER A 212 -37.99 -20.26 -17.40
C SER A 212 -38.97 -19.24 -17.98
N THR A 213 -38.99 -19.14 -19.29
CA THR A 213 -39.69 -18.07 -20.02
C THR A 213 -40.58 -18.68 -21.07
N GLU A 214 -41.81 -18.18 -21.17
CA GLU A 214 -42.82 -18.68 -22.08
C GLU A 214 -42.60 -18.12 -23.49
N TYR A 215 -41.62 -18.66 -24.22
CA TYR A 215 -41.26 -18.19 -25.57
C TYR A 215 -42.40 -18.32 -26.58
N TRP A 216 -43.40 -19.17 -26.33
CA TRP A 216 -44.58 -19.26 -27.21
C TRP A 216 -45.43 -17.97 -27.16
N ASN A 217 -45.41 -17.22 -26.06
CA ASN A 217 -46.16 -15.97 -25.94
C ASN A 217 -45.55 -14.85 -26.80
N GLU A 218 -46.35 -14.28 -27.71
CA GLU A 218 -45.95 -13.18 -28.59
C GLU A 218 -45.44 -11.93 -27.84
N SER A 219 -46.02 -11.62 -26.68
CA SER A 219 -45.56 -10.49 -25.85
C SER A 219 -44.14 -10.71 -25.35
N VAL A 220 -43.80 -11.93 -24.94
CA VAL A 220 -42.47 -12.28 -24.44
C VAL A 220 -41.45 -12.23 -25.56
N ARG A 221 -41.79 -12.73 -26.74
CA ARG A 221 -40.92 -12.66 -27.92
C ARG A 221 -40.66 -11.23 -28.36
N THR A 222 -41.69 -10.39 -28.34
CA THR A 222 -41.58 -8.96 -28.66
C THR A 222 -40.74 -8.21 -27.63
N ASP A 223 -40.94 -8.47 -26.34
CA ASP A 223 -40.15 -7.85 -25.27
C ASP A 223 -38.66 -8.28 -25.36
N LEU A 224 -38.36 -9.56 -25.65
CA LEU A 224 -36.99 -10.03 -25.90
C LEU A 224 -36.37 -9.38 -27.13
N ASP A 225 -37.13 -9.27 -28.23
CA ASP A 225 -36.63 -8.64 -29.46
C ASP A 225 -36.32 -7.16 -29.23
N ASN A 226 -37.19 -6.45 -28.52
CA ASN A 226 -36.95 -5.06 -28.11
C ASN A 226 -35.68 -4.93 -27.26
N CYS A 227 -35.47 -5.83 -26.30
CA CYS A 227 -34.25 -5.88 -25.51
C CYS A 227 -33.01 -6.11 -26.38
N MET A 228 -33.04 -7.10 -27.28
CA MET A 228 -31.95 -7.36 -28.22
C MET A 228 -31.66 -6.17 -29.14
N ASN A 229 -32.69 -5.48 -29.61
CA ASN A 229 -32.56 -4.25 -30.40
C ASN A 229 -31.87 -3.13 -29.60
N VAL A 230 -32.14 -3.00 -28.30
CA VAL A 230 -31.44 -2.02 -27.44
C VAL A 230 -29.94 -2.34 -27.34
N PHE A 231 -29.57 -3.63 -27.19
CA PHE A 231 -28.18 -4.04 -27.20
C PHE A 231 -27.51 -3.75 -28.56
N GLU A 232 -28.16 -4.13 -29.66
CA GLU A 232 -27.65 -3.99 -31.03
C GLU A 232 -27.49 -2.53 -31.48
N ASN A 233 -28.27 -1.61 -30.93
CA ASN A 233 -28.17 -0.19 -31.20
C ASN A 233 -27.09 0.52 -30.36
N SER A 234 -26.39 -0.22 -29.48
CA SER A 234 -25.25 0.32 -28.73
C SER A 234 -24.05 0.58 -29.64
N HIS A 235 -23.31 1.66 -29.38
CA HIS A 235 -22.04 1.95 -30.06
C HIS A 235 -21.00 0.82 -29.93
N TYR A 236 -21.12 -0.02 -28.91
CA TYR A 236 -20.16 -1.10 -28.65
C TYR A 236 -20.55 -2.45 -29.25
N VAL A 237 -21.68 -2.55 -29.96
CA VAL A 237 -22.18 -3.82 -30.52
C VAL A 237 -22.30 -3.68 -32.02
N GLU A 238 -21.80 -4.68 -32.76
CA GLU A 238 -22.01 -4.77 -34.20
C GLU A 238 -23.32 -5.52 -34.49
N LYS A 239 -24.30 -4.78 -34.99
CA LYS A 239 -25.66 -5.28 -35.23
C LYS A 239 -25.70 -6.48 -36.18
N ASN A 240 -24.82 -6.54 -37.18
CA ASN A 240 -24.87 -7.61 -38.19
C ASN A 240 -24.34 -8.97 -37.71
N PHE A 241 -23.64 -9.00 -36.57
CA PHE A 241 -23.05 -10.21 -35.99
C PHE A 241 -23.74 -10.64 -34.69
N SER A 242 -24.90 -10.08 -34.37
CA SER A 242 -25.73 -10.63 -33.29
C SER A 242 -26.39 -11.93 -33.75
N GLU A 243 -26.39 -12.92 -32.87
CA GLU A 243 -27.02 -14.22 -33.14
C GLU A 243 -28.18 -14.42 -32.17
N SER A 244 -29.38 -14.51 -32.75
CA SER A 244 -30.60 -14.84 -32.02
C SER A 244 -31.26 -16.09 -32.60
N TRP A 245 -31.16 -17.19 -31.84
CA TRP A 245 -31.82 -18.46 -32.18
C TRP A 245 -33.34 -18.29 -32.34
N LEU A 246 -33.93 -17.36 -31.57
CA LEU A 246 -35.36 -17.07 -31.59
C LEU A 246 -35.77 -16.41 -32.92
N ARG A 247 -35.02 -15.41 -33.40
CA ARG A 247 -35.28 -14.79 -34.71
C ARG A 247 -35.17 -15.79 -35.86
N ILE A 248 -34.17 -16.68 -35.79
CA ILE A 248 -34.00 -17.76 -36.77
C ILE A 248 -35.21 -18.71 -36.70
N TYR A 249 -35.64 -19.09 -35.50
CA TYR A 249 -36.77 -19.99 -35.30
C TYR A 249 -38.08 -19.39 -35.82
N GLU A 250 -38.33 -18.11 -35.58
CA GLU A 250 -39.51 -17.41 -36.12
C GLU A 250 -39.54 -17.42 -37.65
N ASN A 251 -38.39 -17.25 -38.30
CA ASN A 251 -38.30 -17.33 -39.76
C ASN A 251 -38.54 -18.76 -40.27
N VAL A 252 -38.00 -19.77 -39.58
CA VAL A 252 -38.27 -21.19 -39.91
C VAL A 252 -39.75 -21.53 -39.74
N ALA A 253 -40.36 -21.07 -38.65
CA ALA A 253 -41.78 -21.28 -38.37
C ALA A 253 -42.68 -20.60 -39.40
N LYS A 254 -42.35 -19.37 -39.82
CA LYS A 254 -43.05 -18.67 -40.91
C LYS A 254 -42.99 -19.45 -42.22
N ASN A 255 -41.82 -19.98 -42.58
CA ASN A 255 -41.66 -20.79 -43.79
C ASN A 255 -42.44 -22.11 -43.74
N MET A 256 -42.59 -22.69 -42.55
CA MET A 256 -43.36 -23.91 -42.31
C MET A 256 -44.85 -23.66 -42.01
N SER A 257 -45.29 -22.40 -41.95
CA SER A 257 -46.66 -22.00 -41.57
C SER A 257 -47.09 -22.55 -40.19
N LEU A 258 -46.18 -22.56 -39.22
CA LEU A 258 -46.44 -23.01 -37.84
C LEU A 258 -46.99 -21.87 -36.97
N ASP A 259 -47.96 -22.19 -36.11
CA ASP A 259 -48.43 -21.27 -35.06
C ASP A 259 -47.52 -21.38 -33.83
N LEU A 260 -46.69 -20.35 -33.62
CA LEU A 260 -45.77 -20.29 -32.49
C LEU A 260 -46.44 -19.90 -31.16
N ASN A 261 -47.71 -19.47 -31.18
CA ASN A 261 -48.44 -19.12 -29.96
C ASN A 261 -48.93 -20.35 -29.19
N ASP A 262 -48.93 -21.52 -29.83
CA ASP A 262 -49.21 -22.81 -29.19
C ASP A 262 -47.93 -23.41 -28.60
N HIS A 263 -47.98 -23.71 -27.30
CA HIS A 263 -46.89 -24.31 -26.54
C HIS A 263 -46.38 -25.62 -27.14
N ASP A 264 -47.29 -26.56 -27.46
CA ASP A 264 -46.91 -27.89 -27.93
C ASP A 264 -46.34 -27.81 -29.34
N VAL A 265 -46.89 -26.92 -30.18
CA VAL A 265 -46.35 -26.67 -31.53
C VAL A 265 -44.94 -26.06 -31.42
N PHE A 266 -44.74 -25.08 -30.53
CA PHE A 266 -43.45 -24.43 -30.33
C PHE A 266 -42.37 -25.43 -29.91
N ILE A 267 -42.63 -26.26 -28.90
CA ILE A 267 -41.63 -27.19 -28.35
C ILE A 267 -41.36 -28.37 -29.29
N THR A 268 -42.41 -28.93 -29.91
CA THR A 268 -42.28 -30.12 -30.77
C THR A 268 -41.53 -29.82 -32.07
N ASN A 269 -41.67 -28.59 -32.61
CA ASN A 269 -41.02 -28.17 -33.85
C ASN A 269 -39.66 -27.47 -33.62
N LEU A 270 -39.27 -27.22 -32.37
CA LEU A 270 -37.98 -26.63 -32.05
C LEU A 270 -36.77 -27.39 -32.65
N PRO A 271 -36.76 -28.74 -32.76
CA PRO A 271 -35.70 -29.45 -33.45
C PRO A 271 -35.53 -29.10 -34.94
N ALA A 272 -36.53 -28.50 -35.58
CA ALA A 272 -36.40 -27.99 -36.95
C ALA A 272 -35.39 -26.83 -37.03
N LEU A 273 -35.29 -26.02 -35.98
CA LEU A 273 -34.25 -24.98 -35.85
C LEU A 273 -32.86 -25.59 -35.93
N PHE A 274 -32.60 -26.68 -35.21
CA PHE A 274 -31.28 -27.30 -35.13
C PHE A 274 -30.82 -27.93 -36.45
N ARG A 275 -31.74 -28.15 -37.41
CA ARG A 275 -31.38 -28.56 -38.77
C ARG A 275 -30.85 -27.39 -39.61
N VAL A 276 -31.34 -26.17 -39.35
CA VAL A 276 -30.96 -24.96 -40.06
C VAL A 276 -29.74 -24.31 -39.40
N ASP A 277 -29.75 -24.21 -38.08
CA ASP A 277 -28.62 -23.76 -37.26
C ASP A 277 -28.33 -24.79 -36.16
N PRO A 278 -27.40 -25.73 -36.41
CA PRO A 278 -27.01 -26.74 -35.42
C PRO A 278 -26.44 -26.13 -34.13
N ASN A 279 -25.83 -24.94 -34.19
CA ASN A 279 -25.21 -24.31 -33.02
C ASN A 279 -26.25 -23.85 -31.99
N SER A 280 -27.48 -23.54 -32.41
CA SER A 280 -28.59 -23.18 -31.52
C SER A 280 -28.92 -24.27 -30.51
N GLN A 281 -28.60 -25.55 -30.78
CA GLN A 281 -28.82 -26.64 -29.83
C GLN A 281 -28.04 -26.44 -28.52
N TRP A 282 -26.86 -25.82 -28.58
CA TRP A 282 -26.02 -25.51 -27.41
C TRP A 282 -26.43 -24.23 -26.69
N ASN A 283 -27.47 -23.54 -27.18
CA ASN A 283 -27.92 -22.26 -26.67
C ASN A 283 -29.27 -22.33 -25.97
N ILE A 284 -29.93 -23.49 -26.00
CA ILE A 284 -31.24 -23.71 -25.42
C ILE A 284 -31.17 -24.93 -24.51
N ASN A 285 -31.52 -24.76 -23.25
CA ASN A 285 -31.64 -25.87 -22.31
C ASN A 285 -33.12 -26.19 -22.06
N ILE A 286 -33.52 -27.42 -22.37
CA ILE A 286 -34.91 -27.87 -22.31
C ILE A 286 -35.02 -28.96 -21.24
N SER A 287 -35.96 -28.81 -20.32
CA SER A 287 -36.29 -29.82 -19.30
C SER A 287 -37.80 -29.94 -19.19
N ALA A 288 -38.34 -31.16 -19.18
CA ALA A 288 -39.78 -31.42 -19.02
C ALA A 288 -40.70 -30.59 -19.97
N LYS A 289 -40.26 -30.40 -21.22
CA LYS A 289 -40.90 -29.55 -22.26
C LYS A 289 -40.88 -28.03 -22.00
N GLU A 290 -40.17 -27.56 -20.98
CA GLU A 290 -39.96 -26.13 -20.75
C GLU A 290 -38.54 -25.71 -21.10
N ILE A 291 -38.38 -24.48 -21.57
CA ILE A 291 -37.06 -23.87 -21.79
C ILE A 291 -36.60 -23.23 -20.49
N VAL A 292 -35.75 -23.95 -19.76
CA VAL A 292 -35.27 -23.53 -18.43
C VAL A 292 -34.32 -22.34 -18.53
N ALA A 293 -33.46 -22.35 -19.55
CA ALA A 293 -32.50 -21.29 -19.80
C ALA A 293 -32.17 -21.24 -21.29
N SER A 294 -31.91 -20.04 -21.79
CA SER A 294 -31.40 -19.86 -23.15
C SER A 294 -30.38 -18.73 -23.19
N ARG A 295 -29.61 -18.66 -24.27
CA ARG A 295 -28.65 -17.57 -24.49
C ARG A 295 -28.62 -17.10 -25.94
N PHE A 296 -28.37 -15.81 -26.09
CA PHE A 296 -28.10 -15.12 -27.34
C PHE A 296 -26.65 -14.62 -27.34
N PHE A 297 -26.13 -14.26 -28.52
CA PHE A 297 -24.79 -13.68 -28.63
C PHE A 297 -24.83 -12.31 -29.29
N ILE A 298 -24.02 -11.40 -28.76
CA ILE A 298 -23.75 -10.10 -29.36
C ILE A 298 -22.25 -9.97 -29.57
N GLN A 299 -21.86 -9.52 -30.76
CA GLN A 299 -20.46 -9.27 -31.09
C GLN A 299 -20.12 -7.82 -30.73
N THR A 300 -19.11 -7.63 -29.88
CA THR A 300 -18.68 -6.28 -29.50
C THR A 300 -17.65 -5.72 -30.47
N ILE A 301 -17.58 -4.38 -30.57
CA ILE A 301 -16.65 -3.63 -31.41
C ILE A 301 -16.11 -2.40 -30.68
N ASN A 302 -14.98 -1.87 -31.16
CA ASN A 302 -14.36 -0.64 -30.63
C ASN A 302 -13.98 -0.73 -29.13
N VAL A 303 -13.59 -1.91 -28.68
CA VAL A 303 -13.13 -2.16 -27.30
C VAL A 303 -11.61 -2.36 -27.34
N LYS A 304 -10.85 -1.30 -27.09
CA LYS A 304 -9.37 -1.29 -27.24
C LYS A 304 -8.60 -0.98 -25.96
N ASN A 305 -9.27 -0.40 -24.97
CA ASN A 305 -8.65 0.13 -23.75
C ASN A 305 -9.48 -0.22 -22.52
N SER A 306 -8.86 -0.24 -21.34
CA SER A 306 -9.53 -0.50 -20.04
C SER A 306 -10.75 0.39 -19.80
N LEU A 307 -10.73 1.65 -20.29
CA LEU A 307 -11.87 2.57 -20.19
C LEU A 307 -13.05 2.13 -21.06
N SER A 308 -12.80 1.71 -22.31
CA SER A 308 -13.85 1.18 -23.19
C SER A 308 -14.41 -0.13 -22.67
N GLU A 309 -13.58 -0.99 -22.10
CA GLU A 309 -13.99 -2.26 -21.46
C GLU A 309 -14.92 -2.01 -20.26
N LYS A 310 -14.54 -1.05 -19.40
CA LYS A 310 -15.36 -0.60 -18.26
C LYS A 310 -16.71 -0.03 -18.70
N ASN A 311 -16.70 0.82 -19.74
CA ASN A 311 -17.91 1.45 -20.25
C ASN A 311 -18.84 0.45 -20.94
N LEU A 312 -18.30 -0.47 -21.75
CA LEU A 312 -19.01 -1.60 -22.35
C LEU A 312 -19.74 -2.39 -21.27
N LEU A 313 -19.00 -2.87 -20.26
CA LEU A 313 -19.56 -3.68 -19.18
C LEU A 313 -20.71 -2.96 -18.46
N LYS A 314 -20.53 -1.68 -18.16
CA LYS A 314 -21.55 -0.85 -17.49
C LYS A 314 -22.80 -0.67 -18.35
N GLN A 315 -22.64 -0.40 -19.65
CA GLN A 315 -23.78 -0.23 -20.56
C GLN A 315 -24.56 -1.53 -20.73
N LEU A 316 -23.90 -2.64 -21.03
CA LEU A 316 -24.58 -3.91 -21.26
C LEU A 316 -25.36 -4.38 -20.03
N ARG A 317 -24.77 -4.25 -18.82
CA ARG A 317 -25.48 -4.58 -17.58
C ARG A 317 -26.65 -3.65 -17.29
N HIS A 318 -26.53 -2.38 -17.66
CA HIS A 318 -27.64 -1.43 -17.52
C HIS A 318 -28.82 -1.81 -18.43
N PHE A 319 -28.55 -2.10 -19.70
CA PHE A 319 -29.59 -2.53 -20.65
C PHE A 319 -30.27 -3.83 -20.20
N ALA A 320 -29.50 -4.78 -19.70
CA ALA A 320 -30.06 -6.03 -19.16
C ALA A 320 -30.99 -5.80 -17.97
N LYS A 321 -30.71 -4.80 -17.14
CA LYS A 321 -31.52 -4.45 -15.96
C LYS A 321 -32.81 -3.71 -16.32
N ASP A 322 -32.80 -2.95 -17.42
CA ASP A 322 -33.97 -2.18 -17.88
C ASP A 322 -34.99 -3.05 -18.64
N CYS A 323 -34.60 -4.27 -19.00
CA CYS A 323 -35.48 -5.25 -19.62
C CYS A 323 -36.50 -5.80 -18.62
N LYS A 324 -37.74 -6.03 -19.09
CA LYS A 324 -38.79 -6.68 -18.29
C LYS A 324 -38.45 -8.13 -17.95
N ILE A 325 -37.70 -8.78 -18.83
CA ILE A 325 -37.27 -10.16 -18.69
C ILE A 325 -35.91 -10.17 -18.00
N SER A 326 -35.74 -11.09 -17.06
CA SER A 326 -34.51 -11.27 -16.30
C SER A 326 -33.37 -11.72 -17.24
N LEU A 327 -32.52 -10.77 -17.62
CA LEU A 327 -31.37 -10.99 -18.50
C LEU A 327 -30.06 -10.85 -17.72
N MET A 328 -29.13 -11.77 -17.97
CA MET A 328 -27.76 -11.70 -17.50
C MET A 328 -26.82 -11.57 -18.69
N VAL A 329 -25.87 -10.63 -18.62
CA VAL A 329 -24.85 -10.47 -19.65
C VAL A 329 -23.53 -11.00 -19.13
N TYR A 330 -22.90 -11.91 -19.87
CA TYR A 330 -21.69 -12.60 -19.43
C TYR A 330 -20.68 -12.81 -20.56
N HIS A 331 -19.40 -12.69 -20.20
CA HIS A 331 -18.27 -13.18 -20.96
C HIS A 331 -17.15 -13.53 -19.95
N PRO A 332 -16.32 -14.56 -20.16
CA PRO A 332 -15.25 -14.92 -19.23
C PRO A 332 -14.30 -13.76 -18.89
N ALA A 333 -14.04 -12.87 -19.84
CA ALA A 333 -13.20 -11.68 -19.62
C ALA A 333 -13.81 -10.65 -18.64
N PHE A 334 -15.12 -10.69 -18.38
CA PHE A 334 -15.75 -9.73 -17.48
C PHE A 334 -15.24 -9.83 -16.04
N ILE A 335 -14.68 -10.98 -15.64
CA ILE A 335 -13.98 -11.16 -14.35
C ILE A 335 -12.82 -10.15 -14.22
N HIS A 336 -12.15 -9.82 -15.32
CA HIS A 336 -11.11 -8.80 -15.36
C HIS A 336 -11.69 -7.39 -15.41
N PHE A 337 -12.72 -7.16 -16.23
CA PHE A 337 -13.33 -5.84 -16.39
C PHE A 337 -14.03 -5.35 -15.12
N ASP A 338 -14.59 -6.27 -14.33
CA ASP A 338 -15.19 -5.98 -13.03
C ASP A 338 -14.21 -5.30 -12.07
N GLN A 339 -12.91 -5.57 -12.20
CA GLN A 339 -11.89 -4.95 -11.37
C GLN A 339 -11.81 -3.43 -11.62
N TYR A 340 -11.94 -2.99 -12.88
CA TYR A 340 -11.84 -1.57 -13.26
C TYR A 340 -12.99 -0.71 -12.72
N LEU A 341 -14.14 -1.32 -12.43
CA LEU A 341 -15.26 -0.63 -11.80
C LEU A 341 -14.97 -0.26 -10.35
N VAL A 342 -14.17 -1.09 -9.67
CA VAL A 342 -14.00 -1.02 -8.21
C VAL A 342 -12.65 -0.40 -7.80
N ILE A 343 -11.60 -0.50 -8.63
CA ILE A 343 -10.23 -0.07 -8.29
C ILE A 343 -10.16 1.40 -7.81
N ASN A 344 -10.66 2.37 -8.58
CA ASN A 344 -10.52 3.79 -8.17
C ASN A 344 -11.23 4.10 -6.87
N GLN A 345 -12.48 3.65 -6.75
CA GLN A 345 -13.31 3.93 -5.59
C GLN A 345 -12.69 3.28 -4.34
N ASN A 346 -12.26 2.03 -4.44
CA ASN A 346 -11.57 1.35 -3.35
C ASN A 346 -10.24 2.02 -3.00
N THR A 347 -9.47 2.45 -4.00
CA THR A 347 -8.19 3.14 -3.76
C THR A 347 -8.41 4.40 -2.92
N ILE A 348 -9.34 5.27 -3.34
CA ILE A 348 -9.64 6.52 -2.64
C ILE A 348 -10.17 6.22 -1.23
N GLN A 349 -11.13 5.30 -1.09
CA GLN A 349 -11.70 4.94 0.20
C GLN A 349 -10.64 4.37 1.16
N ASN A 350 -9.82 3.43 0.70
CA ASN A 350 -8.79 2.80 1.52
C ASN A 350 -7.71 3.81 1.94
N VAL A 351 -7.29 4.69 1.03
CA VAL A 351 -6.33 5.76 1.33
C VAL A 351 -6.89 6.72 2.38
N LEU A 352 -8.16 7.13 2.25
CA LEU A 352 -8.79 8.05 3.21
C LEU A 352 -8.96 7.39 4.59
N ILE A 353 -9.43 6.14 4.64
CA ILE A 353 -9.58 5.38 5.89
C ILE A 353 -8.22 5.18 6.56
N ALA A 354 -7.20 4.78 5.80
CA ALA A 354 -5.84 4.64 6.31
C ALA A 354 -5.30 5.97 6.83
N ALA A 355 -5.37 7.05 6.05
CA ALA A 355 -4.92 8.37 6.50
C ALA A 355 -5.65 8.86 7.77
N GLY A 356 -6.96 8.60 7.89
CA GLY A 356 -7.74 8.90 9.08
C GLY A 356 -7.32 8.09 10.30
N ALA A 357 -7.10 6.78 10.15
CA ALA A 357 -6.58 5.93 11.22
C ALA A 357 -5.19 6.39 11.69
N MET A 358 -4.33 6.76 10.74
CA MET A 358 -2.99 7.27 11.02
C MET A 358 -3.02 8.61 11.75
N LEU A 359 -3.95 9.50 11.41
CA LEU A 359 -4.19 10.74 12.16
C LEU A 359 -4.57 10.43 13.61
N ILE A 360 -5.50 9.50 13.85
CA ILE A 360 -5.94 9.11 15.21
C ILE A 360 -4.75 8.59 16.03
N ILE A 361 -3.94 7.69 15.48
CA ILE A 361 -2.78 7.14 16.18
C ILE A 361 -1.75 8.23 16.47
N SER A 362 -1.47 9.09 15.50
CA SER A 362 -0.53 10.20 15.68
C SER A 362 -1.01 11.22 16.72
N LEU A 363 -2.32 11.45 16.85
CA LEU A 363 -2.90 12.31 17.89
C LEU A 363 -2.83 11.66 19.28
N LEU A 364 -2.93 10.34 19.36
CA LEU A 364 -2.86 9.60 20.62
C LEU A 364 -1.42 9.55 21.16
N LEU A 365 -0.43 9.41 20.29
CA LEU A 365 0.95 9.10 20.69
C LEU A 365 1.93 10.27 20.58
N ILE A 366 1.65 11.30 19.76
CA ILE A 366 2.50 12.50 19.69
C ILE A 366 1.91 13.58 20.61
N PRO A 367 2.68 14.12 21.58
CA PRO A 367 2.16 15.07 22.58
C PRO A 367 1.59 16.38 22.01
N SER A 368 1.88 16.72 20.75
CA SER A 368 1.46 17.96 20.11
C SER A 368 0.51 17.69 18.95
N PRO A 369 -0.77 18.15 19.01
CA PRO A 369 -1.75 17.90 17.95
C PRO A 369 -1.38 18.58 16.63
N VAL A 370 -0.65 19.69 16.68
CA VAL A 370 -0.17 20.39 15.48
C VAL A 370 0.91 19.58 14.77
N CYS A 371 1.78 18.89 15.51
CA CYS A 371 2.76 18.00 14.92
C CYS A 371 2.10 16.77 14.29
N SER A 372 1.07 16.21 14.94
CA SER A 372 0.26 15.13 14.38
C SER A 372 -0.41 15.53 13.05
N LEU A 373 -1.01 16.73 12.99
CA LEU A 373 -1.59 17.24 11.73
C LEU A 373 -0.55 17.43 10.62
N TRP A 374 0.65 17.89 10.97
CA TRP A 374 1.75 18.01 9.99
C TRP A 374 2.24 16.65 9.50
N VAL A 375 2.33 15.66 10.38
CA VAL A 375 2.62 14.26 10.01
C VAL A 375 1.56 13.77 9.04
N THR A 376 0.27 13.90 9.35
CA THR A 376 -0.81 13.50 8.44
C THR A 376 -0.77 14.22 7.08
N PHE A 377 -0.46 15.52 7.08
CA PHE A 377 -0.26 16.26 5.83
C PHE A 377 0.92 15.71 5.01
N THR A 378 2.02 15.32 5.66
CA THR A 378 3.17 14.71 4.97
C THR A 378 2.81 13.37 4.35
N ILE A 379 1.98 12.55 5.01
CA ILE A 379 1.44 11.31 4.44
C ILE A 379 0.69 11.60 3.15
N GLY A 380 -0.29 12.51 3.20
CA GLY A 380 -1.08 12.86 2.03
C GLY A 380 -0.21 13.36 0.88
N SER A 381 0.80 14.17 1.18
CA SER A 381 1.78 14.66 0.20
C SER A 381 2.64 13.55 -0.41
N VAL A 382 3.09 12.58 0.38
CA VAL A 382 3.83 11.41 -0.12
C VAL A 382 2.94 10.56 -1.02
N ILE A 383 1.70 10.27 -0.60
CA ILE A 383 0.76 9.48 -1.41
C ILE A 383 0.47 10.17 -2.75
N VAL A 384 0.18 11.47 -2.75
CA VAL A 384 -0.03 12.24 -3.98
C VAL A 384 1.22 12.21 -4.87
N GLY A 385 2.40 12.32 -4.29
CA GLY A 385 3.65 12.20 -5.05
C GLY A 385 3.90 10.84 -5.63
N VAL A 386 3.70 9.78 -4.86
CA VAL A 386 3.89 8.41 -5.35
C VAL A 386 2.89 8.13 -6.48
N SER A 387 1.61 8.43 -6.28
CA SER A 387 0.57 8.28 -7.31
C SER A 387 0.87 9.10 -8.57
N GLY A 388 1.40 10.32 -8.43
CA GLY A 388 1.76 11.15 -9.58
C GLY A 388 2.99 10.65 -10.33
N TYR A 389 4.06 10.29 -9.61
CA TYR A 389 5.30 9.80 -10.21
C TYR A 389 5.18 8.36 -10.74
N MET A 390 4.19 7.58 -10.29
CA MET A 390 3.82 6.31 -10.93
C MET A 390 3.49 6.51 -12.41
N ALA A 391 2.75 7.56 -12.76
CA ALA A 391 2.43 7.86 -14.16
C ALA A 391 3.70 8.15 -14.98
N PHE A 392 4.63 8.94 -14.43
CA PHE A 392 5.92 9.22 -15.10
C PHE A 392 6.85 8.01 -15.17
N TRP A 393 6.68 7.02 -14.28
CA TRP A 393 7.46 5.79 -14.28
C TRP A 393 6.76 4.61 -14.96
N HIS A 394 5.74 4.91 -15.78
CA HIS A 394 4.96 3.93 -16.54
C HIS A 394 4.42 2.80 -15.66
N VAL A 395 3.78 3.18 -14.55
CA VAL A 395 3.04 2.27 -13.67
C VAL A 395 1.58 2.67 -13.69
N ASN A 396 0.71 1.71 -14.03
CA ASN A 396 -0.72 1.93 -14.08
C ASN A 396 -1.35 1.80 -12.68
N LEU A 397 -2.50 2.44 -12.49
CA LEU A 397 -3.36 2.23 -11.35
C LEU A 397 -4.19 0.95 -11.55
N ASP A 398 -3.62 -0.16 -11.10
CA ASP A 398 -4.23 -1.49 -11.02
C ASP A 398 -4.39 -1.96 -9.55
N SER A 399 -4.94 -3.16 -9.37
CA SER A 399 -5.13 -3.76 -8.03
C SER A 399 -3.82 -3.98 -7.26
N ILE A 400 -2.70 -4.17 -7.95
CA ILE A 400 -1.36 -4.41 -7.37
C ILE A 400 -0.76 -3.08 -6.90
N SER A 401 -0.81 -2.06 -7.74
CA SER A 401 -0.37 -0.72 -7.40
C SER A 401 -1.22 -0.10 -6.28
N MET A 402 -2.53 -0.35 -6.26
CA MET A 402 -3.44 0.07 -5.19
C MET A 402 -2.99 -0.46 -3.83
N ILE A 403 -2.70 -1.77 -3.72
CA ILE A 403 -2.26 -2.32 -2.44
C ILE A 403 -0.89 -1.77 -2.05
N ASN A 404 0.04 -1.65 -3.01
CA ASN A 404 1.32 -1.04 -2.72
C ASN A 404 1.11 0.37 -2.16
N LEU A 405 0.28 1.22 -2.77
CA LEU A 405 -0.06 2.55 -2.25
C LEU A 405 -0.61 2.52 -0.81
N VAL A 406 -1.46 1.55 -0.45
CA VAL A 406 -1.98 1.42 0.93
C VAL A 406 -0.87 0.99 1.91
N ILE A 407 -0.04 0.02 1.54
CA ILE A 407 1.11 -0.43 2.35
C ILE A 407 2.08 0.74 2.60
N CYS A 408 2.29 1.57 1.59
CA CYS A 408 3.19 2.72 1.65
C CYS A 408 2.80 3.75 2.70
N ILE A 409 1.52 3.81 3.07
CA ILE A 409 1.03 4.75 4.07
C ILE A 409 1.71 4.48 5.41
N GLY A 410 1.81 3.20 5.82
CA GLY A 410 2.52 2.80 7.03
C GLY A 410 3.98 3.22 7.00
N PHE A 411 4.73 2.74 6.01
CA PHE A 411 6.17 3.03 5.88
C PHE A 411 6.52 4.51 5.75
N SER A 412 5.67 5.32 5.11
CA SER A 412 5.93 6.76 4.95
C SER A 412 5.82 7.53 6.26
N VAL A 413 5.00 7.05 7.21
CA VAL A 413 4.79 7.73 8.48
C VAL A 413 5.98 7.63 9.38
N ASP A 414 6.69 6.50 9.38
CA ASP A 414 7.79 6.22 10.28
C ASP A 414 8.79 7.38 10.33
N TYR A 415 9.28 7.83 9.17
CA TYR A 415 10.29 8.89 9.09
C TYR A 415 9.79 10.22 9.67
N SER A 416 8.55 10.59 9.31
CA SER A 416 7.94 11.85 9.73
C SER A 416 7.56 11.87 11.22
N ALA A 417 7.02 10.75 11.72
CA ALA A 417 6.59 10.59 13.11
C ALA A 417 7.78 10.56 14.07
N HIS A 418 8.85 9.82 13.74
CA HIS A 418 10.07 9.77 14.56
C HIS A 418 10.71 11.15 14.74
N ILE A 419 10.93 11.87 13.63
CA ILE A 419 11.54 13.21 13.67
C ILE A 419 10.62 14.20 14.40
N SER A 420 9.31 14.15 14.16
CA SER A 420 8.35 15.04 14.83
C SER A 420 8.24 14.76 16.33
N TYR A 421 8.25 13.49 16.74
CA TYR A 421 8.23 13.09 18.14
C TYR A 421 9.49 13.59 18.87
N ALA A 422 10.68 13.35 18.32
CA ALA A 422 11.94 13.83 18.90
C ALA A 422 12.06 15.36 18.92
N TYR A 423 11.46 16.05 17.96
CA TYR A 423 11.38 17.50 17.98
C TYR A 423 10.50 18.02 19.14
N VAL A 424 9.35 17.38 19.37
CA VAL A 424 8.40 17.80 20.41
C VAL A 424 8.89 17.42 21.82
N SER A 425 9.49 16.25 21.98
CA SER A 425 10.02 15.78 23.28
C SER A 425 11.30 16.48 23.72
N ASN A 426 11.89 17.32 22.85
CA ASN A 426 13.10 18.06 23.18
C ASN A 426 12.83 19.24 24.13
N SER A 427 13.64 19.36 25.18
CA SER A 427 13.55 20.41 26.21
C SER A 427 14.17 21.76 25.80
N LYS A 428 14.88 21.86 24.67
CA LYS A 428 15.51 23.12 24.21
C LYS A 428 14.48 24.22 23.94
N ILE A 429 14.83 25.49 24.12
CA ILE A 429 13.86 26.60 24.01
C ILE A 429 13.64 27.01 22.54
N SER A 430 14.70 27.02 21.73
CA SER A 430 14.64 27.50 20.36
C SER A 430 14.21 26.39 19.40
N ALA A 431 13.20 26.66 18.56
CA ALA A 431 12.78 25.76 17.47
C ALA A 431 13.95 25.39 16.54
N HIS A 432 14.91 26.30 16.36
CA HIS A 432 16.12 26.06 15.58
C HIS A 432 16.99 24.96 16.21
N GLU A 433 17.20 25.03 17.52
CA GLU A 433 18.04 24.07 18.22
C GLU A 433 17.34 22.73 18.40
N LYS A 434 16.02 22.73 18.67
CA LYS A 434 15.20 21.50 18.69
C LYS A 434 15.31 20.73 17.38
N ALA A 435 15.22 21.42 16.23
CA ALA A 435 15.31 20.80 14.92
C ALA A 435 16.69 20.18 14.65
N ILE A 436 17.77 20.89 15.00
CA ILE A 436 19.15 20.38 14.84
C ILE A 436 19.37 19.15 15.74
N ASP A 437 18.86 19.19 16.96
CA ASP A 437 19.04 18.10 17.92
C ASP A 437 18.24 16.84 17.53
N ALA A 438 17.01 17.01 17.04
CA ALA A 438 16.22 15.92 16.49
C ALA A 438 16.93 15.27 15.29
N LEU A 439 17.52 16.07 14.40
CA LEU A 439 18.32 15.57 13.27
C LEU A 439 19.62 14.89 13.71
N PHE A 440 20.26 15.36 14.79
CA PHE A 440 21.46 14.73 15.34
C PHE A 440 21.19 13.31 15.85
N HIS A 441 20.09 13.12 16.60
CA HIS A 441 19.75 11.83 17.20
C HIS A 441 19.11 10.85 16.22
N LEU A 442 18.28 11.32 15.29
CA LEU A 442 17.47 10.45 14.42
C LEU A 442 17.81 10.51 12.94
N GLY A 443 18.57 11.51 12.48
CA GLY A 443 18.89 11.66 11.05
C GLY A 443 19.63 10.45 10.49
N TYR A 444 20.71 10.01 11.16
CA TYR A 444 21.48 8.85 10.68
C TYR A 444 20.72 7.51 10.79
N PRO A 445 20.04 7.18 11.90
CA PRO A 445 19.21 5.98 11.98
C PRO A 445 18.13 5.92 10.91
N VAL A 446 17.49 7.06 10.58
CA VAL A 446 16.51 7.15 9.50
C VAL A 446 17.15 6.85 8.15
N VAL A 447 18.31 7.44 7.83
CA VAL A 447 19.03 7.14 6.58
C VAL A 447 19.43 5.68 6.50
N GLN A 448 19.91 5.08 7.59
CA GLN A 448 20.24 3.65 7.64
C GLN A 448 19.02 2.77 7.38
N ALA A 449 17.89 3.09 8.02
CA ALA A 449 16.63 2.38 7.80
C ALA A 449 16.22 2.45 6.32
N SER A 450 16.16 3.66 5.75
CA SER A 450 15.79 3.87 4.34
C SER A 450 16.75 3.15 3.38
N ALA A 451 18.06 3.25 3.58
CA ALA A 451 19.05 2.57 2.75
C ALA A 451 18.93 1.04 2.84
N SER A 452 18.71 0.50 4.05
CA SER A 452 18.54 -0.95 4.23
C SER A 452 17.31 -1.49 3.51
N THR A 453 16.19 -0.77 3.57
CA THR A 453 14.96 -1.16 2.86
C THR A 453 15.15 -1.05 1.34
N LEU A 454 15.79 0.01 0.84
CA LEU A 454 16.10 0.17 -0.58
C LEU A 454 16.97 -0.96 -1.12
N VAL A 455 18.00 -1.37 -0.38
CA VAL A 455 18.84 -2.53 -0.73
C VAL A 455 18.00 -3.81 -0.71
N GLY A 456 17.15 -4.00 0.29
CA GLY A 456 16.28 -5.18 0.38
C GLY A 456 15.32 -5.33 -0.80
N ILE A 457 14.65 -4.24 -1.20
CA ILE A 457 13.72 -4.27 -2.33
C ILE A 457 14.41 -4.28 -3.69
N SER A 458 15.70 -3.91 -3.78
CA SER A 458 16.42 -3.84 -5.05
C SER A 458 16.41 -5.15 -5.83
N VAL A 459 16.36 -6.28 -5.13
CA VAL A 459 16.26 -7.62 -5.73
C VAL A 459 14.97 -7.77 -6.57
N LEU A 460 13.88 -7.12 -6.17
CA LEU A 460 12.60 -7.15 -6.89
C LEU A 460 12.68 -6.46 -8.26
N SER A 461 13.64 -5.54 -8.44
CA SER A 461 13.87 -4.89 -9.75
C SER A 461 14.35 -5.86 -10.82
N MET A 462 15.02 -6.94 -10.41
CA MET A 462 15.58 -7.96 -11.30
C MET A 462 14.59 -9.10 -11.62
N ALA A 463 13.37 -9.04 -11.10
CA ALA A 463 12.36 -10.05 -11.34
C ALA A 463 11.82 -9.98 -12.78
N ALA A 464 11.54 -11.14 -13.36
CA ALA A 464 11.00 -11.32 -14.72
C ALA A 464 9.47 -11.08 -14.84
N THR A 465 8.86 -10.50 -13.81
CA THR A 465 7.40 -10.28 -13.74
C THR A 465 7.11 -8.84 -13.39
N TYR A 466 6.14 -8.23 -14.07
CA TYR A 466 5.68 -6.85 -13.81
C TYR A 466 5.31 -6.62 -12.35
N VAL A 467 4.61 -7.57 -11.71
CA VAL A 467 4.14 -7.45 -10.32
C VAL A 467 5.27 -7.04 -9.36
N PHE A 468 6.39 -7.74 -9.41
CA PHE A 468 7.54 -7.48 -8.53
C PHE A 468 8.26 -6.18 -8.89
N ARG A 469 8.40 -5.87 -10.19
CA ARG A 469 9.00 -4.61 -10.64
C ARG A 469 8.15 -3.40 -10.28
N THR A 470 6.84 -3.51 -10.35
CA THR A 470 5.89 -2.48 -9.92
C THR A 470 5.97 -2.26 -8.42
N CYS A 471 6.04 -3.34 -7.63
CA CYS A 471 6.29 -3.24 -6.18
C CYS A 471 7.61 -2.51 -5.89
N PHE A 472 8.71 -2.86 -6.58
CA PHE A 472 9.99 -2.15 -6.47
C PHE A 472 9.86 -0.66 -6.76
N LYS A 473 9.28 -0.28 -7.92
CA LYS A 473 9.13 1.12 -8.33
C LYS A 473 8.36 1.94 -7.29
N ILE A 474 7.20 1.42 -6.84
CA ILE A 474 6.36 2.12 -5.87
C ILE A 474 7.09 2.24 -4.54
N MET A 475 7.64 1.14 -4.00
CA MET A 475 8.39 1.17 -2.74
C MET A 475 9.60 2.10 -2.79
N PHE A 476 10.32 2.14 -3.91
CA PHE A 476 11.43 3.06 -4.12
C PHE A 476 10.99 4.52 -4.03
N LEU A 477 9.89 4.90 -4.72
CA LEU A 477 9.35 6.26 -4.65
C LEU A 477 8.95 6.62 -3.22
N VAL A 478 8.31 5.70 -2.52
CA VAL A 478 7.75 5.93 -1.17
C VAL A 478 8.85 6.13 -0.16
N ILE A 479 9.87 5.27 -0.18
CA ILE A 479 11.02 5.40 0.73
C ILE A 479 11.74 6.71 0.43
N THR A 480 12.00 7.00 -0.85
CA THR A 480 12.72 8.23 -1.24
C THR A 480 11.95 9.48 -0.84
N PHE A 481 10.66 9.58 -1.19
CA PHE A 481 9.83 10.72 -0.84
C PHE A 481 9.57 10.80 0.66
N GLY A 482 9.35 9.68 1.34
CA GLY A 482 9.18 9.60 2.80
C GLY A 482 10.41 10.13 3.54
N THR A 483 11.62 9.69 3.15
CA THR A 483 12.87 10.17 3.74
C THR A 483 13.08 11.66 3.47
N LEU A 484 12.80 12.14 2.26
CA LEU A 484 12.87 13.58 1.94
C LEU A 484 11.87 14.39 2.77
N HIS A 485 10.65 13.89 2.97
CA HIS A 485 9.65 14.56 3.82
C HIS A 485 10.10 14.60 5.28
N GLY A 486 10.58 13.49 5.82
CA GLY A 486 11.06 13.38 7.20
C GLY A 486 12.29 14.23 7.50
N LEU A 487 13.30 14.21 6.63
CA LEU A 487 14.61 14.83 6.90
C LEU A 487 14.77 16.25 6.37
N MET A 488 13.93 16.68 5.41
CA MET A 488 14.08 17.99 4.77
C MET A 488 12.84 18.87 4.97
N PHE A 489 11.64 18.36 4.68
CA PHE A 489 10.43 19.19 4.68
C PHE A 489 9.87 19.48 6.08
N ILE A 490 9.93 18.52 7.01
CA ILE A 490 9.44 18.71 8.38
C ILE A 490 10.32 19.69 9.17
N PRO A 491 11.66 19.52 9.25
CA PRO A 491 12.50 20.44 10.02
C PRO A 491 12.60 21.83 9.37
N GLY A 492 12.50 21.90 8.03
CA GLY A 492 12.61 23.15 7.27
C GLY A 492 11.48 24.15 7.52
N LYS A 493 10.31 23.70 7.99
CA LYS A 493 9.17 24.59 8.26
C LYS A 493 9.33 25.28 9.62
N LYS A 494 9.11 26.60 9.64
CA LYS A 494 8.99 27.35 10.90
C LYS A 494 7.73 26.89 11.64
N GLN A 495 7.84 25.91 12.53
CA GLN A 495 6.85 25.73 13.60
C GLN A 495 7.01 26.89 14.59
N LYS A 496 6.50 28.07 14.21
CA LYS A 496 6.20 29.15 15.15
C LYS A 496 4.94 28.75 15.93
N LEU A 497 5.05 27.78 16.82
CA LEU A 497 4.04 27.60 17.85
C LEU A 497 4.72 27.69 19.21
N LYS A 498 4.59 28.88 19.81
CA LYS A 498 4.76 29.05 21.25
C LYS A 498 3.56 28.35 21.89
N PHE A 499 3.77 27.17 22.45
CA PHE A 499 2.96 26.69 23.54
C PHE A 499 3.76 26.86 24.83
N PRO A 500 3.10 27.15 25.98
CA PRO A 500 3.79 27.21 27.25
C PRO A 500 4.49 25.87 27.51
N PRO A 501 5.67 25.86 28.16
CA PRO A 501 6.29 24.62 28.57
C PRO A 501 5.29 23.85 29.42
N CYS A 502 5.02 22.58 29.06
CA CYS A 502 4.39 21.65 29.98
C CYS A 502 5.25 21.64 31.25
N GLN A 503 4.66 21.95 32.39
CA GLN A 503 5.27 21.74 33.70
C GLN A 503 5.43 20.22 33.91
N GLU A 504 6.48 19.63 33.32
CA GLU A 504 6.89 18.26 33.60
C GLU A 504 7.43 18.08 35.02
N ASP A 505 7.74 19.18 35.72
CA ASP A 505 8.24 19.15 37.10
C ASP A 505 7.20 18.73 38.15
N GLN A 506 5.90 18.67 37.82
CA GLN A 506 4.87 18.24 38.78
C GLN A 506 4.46 16.77 38.60
N ILE A 507 4.37 16.26 37.37
CA ILE A 507 3.96 14.87 37.12
C ILE A 507 5.13 13.90 37.34
N ALA A 508 6.36 14.26 36.93
CA ALA A 508 7.53 13.43 37.18
C ALA A 508 7.85 13.34 38.68
N HIS A 509 7.64 14.43 39.44
CA HIS A 509 7.88 14.47 40.88
C HIS A 509 6.83 13.67 41.67
N ASP A 510 5.57 13.65 41.23
CA ASP A 510 4.50 12.84 41.83
C ASP A 510 4.62 11.35 41.49
N VAL A 511 5.09 10.99 40.29
CA VAL A 511 5.35 9.60 39.90
C VAL A 511 6.62 9.06 40.57
N LEU A 512 7.70 9.86 40.67
CA LEU A 512 8.91 9.48 41.40
C LEU A 512 8.67 9.40 42.92
N MET A 513 7.83 10.27 43.50
CA MET A 513 7.41 10.19 44.92
C MET A 513 6.58 8.93 45.18
N ASN A 514 5.66 8.57 44.29
CA ASN A 514 4.86 7.34 44.44
C ASN A 514 5.72 6.08 44.26
N CYS A 515 6.68 6.06 43.33
CA CYS A 515 7.60 4.93 43.18
C CYS A 515 8.63 4.83 44.34
N THR A 516 9.05 5.94 44.94
CA THR A 516 9.92 5.91 46.13
C THR A 516 9.17 5.55 47.41
N LEU A 517 7.89 5.91 47.54
CA LEU A 517 7.00 5.46 48.61
C LEU A 517 6.73 3.95 48.54
N ILE A 518 6.54 3.39 47.33
CA ILE A 518 6.40 1.93 47.12
C ILE A 518 7.69 1.18 47.46
N ARG A 519 8.86 1.80 47.26
CA ARG A 519 10.16 1.19 47.63
C ARG A 519 10.45 1.24 49.14
N ARG A 520 9.82 2.14 49.89
CA ARG A 520 9.96 2.26 51.36
C ARG A 520 9.01 1.36 52.15
N ASN A 521 7.80 1.10 51.64
CA ASN A 521 6.84 0.21 52.29
C ASN A 521 6.87 -1.17 51.64
N GLY A 522 7.87 -1.96 52.00
CA GLY A 522 7.96 -3.36 51.58
C GLY A 522 6.79 -4.18 52.12
N GLN A 523 5.82 -4.48 51.26
CA GLN A 523 5.05 -5.74 51.25
C GLN A 523 4.50 -5.97 49.83
N LEU A 524 5.28 -6.67 49.00
CA LEU A 524 4.78 -7.24 47.75
C LEU A 524 3.97 -8.50 48.11
N LYS A 525 2.63 -8.41 48.15
CA LYS A 525 1.78 -9.58 47.99
C LYS A 525 1.59 -9.82 46.50
N ALA A 526 2.10 -10.95 46.03
CA ALA A 526 1.88 -11.48 44.70
C ALA A 526 0.38 -11.71 44.46
N VAL A 527 -0.12 -11.26 43.31
CA VAL A 527 -1.28 -11.86 42.64
C VAL A 527 -0.96 -11.91 41.14
N LEU A 528 -1.11 -13.13 40.61
CA LEU A 528 -0.97 -13.54 39.21
C LEU A 528 -1.79 -12.69 38.23
#